data_AF-A0A7S9KKW0-F1
#
_entry.id   AF-A0A7S9KKW0-F1
#
_cell.length_a   1.000
_cell.length_b   1.000
_cell.length_c   1.000
_cell.angle_alpha   90.00
_cell.angle_beta   90.00
_cell.angle_gamma   90.00
#
_symmetry.space_group_name_H-M   'P 1'
#
loop_
_entity.id
_entity.type
_entity.pdbx_description
1 polymer ?
#
loop_
_entity_poly.entity_id
_entity_poly.type
_entity_poly.pdbx_seq_one_letter_code
_entity_poly.pdbx_strand_id
1 'polypeptide(L)'
;MTAFNVPTILDAVCPFGYLGRARFERAITFHRKTVPGGSSSTFNIRWHAYRLDIIQLTESALVTDIAVLEFGADRLTSKRAPG
;
A
#
# COMPACT_ATOMS: atom_id res chain seq x y z
N MET A 1 -26.49 -2.15 7.42
CA MET A 1 -25.66 -1.33 6.52
C MET A 1 -24.70 -0.53 7.38
N THR A 2 -23.40 -0.75 7.25
CA THR A 2 -22.39 -0.11 8.12
C THR A 2 -21.46 0.73 7.25
N ALA A 3 -21.22 1.98 7.65
CA ALA A 3 -20.33 2.89 6.95
C ALA A 3 -19.03 3.07 7.74
N PHE A 4 -17.91 2.78 7.09
CA PHE A 4 -16.57 2.97 7.63
C PHE A 4 -15.92 4.20 7.00
N ASN A 5 -15.47 5.15 7.82
CA ASN A 5 -14.69 6.28 7.37
C ASN A 5 -13.21 6.02 7.67
N VAL A 6 -12.40 5.91 6.62
CA VAL A 6 -11.00 5.49 6.75
C VAL A 6 -10.10 6.58 6.17
N PRO A 7 -9.62 7.53 7.00
CA PRO A 7 -8.54 8.43 6.59
C PRO A 7 -7.23 7.63 6.53
N THR A 8 -6.63 7.55 5.36
CA THR A 8 -5.39 6.81 5.12
C THR A 8 -4.31 7.78 4.68
N ILE A 9 -3.19 7.76 5.38
CA ILE A 9 -2.04 8.60 5.12
C ILE A 9 -0.95 7.73 4.48
N LEU A 10 -0.42 8.15 3.33
CA LEU A 10 0.67 7.45 2.66
C LEU A 10 1.55 8.40 1.86
N ASP A 11 2.80 7.97 1.66
CA ASP A 11 3.74 8.57 0.73
C ASP A 11 3.89 7.66 -0.50
N ALA A 12 4.01 8.25 -1.69
CA ALA A 12 4.31 7.55 -2.92
C ALA A 12 5.70 6.90 -2.91
N VAL A 13 6.68 7.49 -2.22
CA VAL A 13 8.02 6.90 -2.12
C VAL A 13 8.10 5.79 -1.09
N CYS A 14 7.11 5.67 -0.19
CA CYS A 14 7.10 4.65 0.85
C CYS A 14 6.73 3.28 0.26
N PRO A 15 7.64 2.31 0.24
CA PRO A 15 7.36 1.00 -0.33
C PRO A 15 6.37 0.20 0.54
N PHE A 16 6.38 0.46 1.86
CA PHE A 16 5.40 -0.07 2.78
C PHE A 16 4.03 0.57 2.62
N GLY A 17 3.95 1.84 2.20
CA GLY A 17 2.70 2.49 1.83
C GLY A 17 2.01 1.78 0.67
N TYR A 18 2.78 1.44 -0.38
CA TYR A 18 2.30 0.66 -1.51
C TYR A 18 1.82 -0.75 -1.08
N LEU A 19 2.64 -1.48 -0.31
CA LEU A 19 2.27 -2.80 0.20
C LEU A 19 1.04 -2.76 1.11
N GLY A 20 0.97 -1.75 1.98
CA GLY A 20 -0.13 -1.52 2.91
C GLY A 20 -1.44 -1.28 2.17
N ARG A 21 -1.44 -0.44 1.14
CA ARG A 21 -2.60 -0.21 0.27
C ARG A 21 -3.10 -1.51 -0.38
N ALA A 22 -2.21 -2.28 -0.98
CA ALA A 22 -2.59 -3.54 -1.63
C ALA A 22 -3.19 -4.56 -0.64
N ARG A 23 -2.65 -4.64 0.59
CA ARG A 23 -3.21 -5.49 1.65
C ARG A 23 -4.57 -4.98 2.14
N PHE A 24 -4.73 -3.68 2.26
CA PHE A 24 -5.99 -3.05 2.68
C PHE A 24 -7.12 -3.29 1.68
N GLU A 25 -6.87 -3.11 0.38
CA GLU A 25 -7.86 -3.39 -0.67
C GLU A 25 -8.31 -4.86 -0.68
N ARG A 26 -7.38 -5.79 -0.44
CA ARG A 26 -7.70 -7.22 -0.28
C ARG A 26 -8.54 -7.48 0.96
N ALA A 27 -8.23 -6.82 2.09
CA ALA A 27 -8.99 -6.97 3.32
C ALA A 27 -10.44 -6.46 3.18
N ILE A 28 -10.68 -5.34 2.49
CA ILE A 28 -12.04 -4.86 2.18
C ILE A 28 -12.79 -5.88 1.32
N THR A 29 -12.13 -6.39 0.28
CA THR A 29 -12.73 -7.42 -0.58
C THR A 29 -13.10 -8.67 0.21
N PHE A 30 -12.24 -9.10 1.12
CA PHE A 30 -12.49 -10.24 2.00
C PHE A 30 -13.66 -9.95 2.95
N HIS A 31 -13.67 -8.79 3.61
CA HIS A 31 -14.74 -8.38 4.52
C HIS A 31 -16.11 -8.41 3.84
N ARG A 32 -16.21 -7.87 2.62
CA ARG A 32 -17.46 -7.89 1.85
C ARG A 32 -17.98 -9.29 1.53
N LYS A 33 -17.09 -10.29 1.46
CA LYS A 33 -17.43 -11.68 1.15
C LYS A 33 -17.75 -12.51 2.38
N THR A 34 -17.05 -12.29 3.48
CA THR A 34 -17.06 -13.22 4.62
C THR A 34 -17.82 -12.71 5.84
N VAL A 35 -18.04 -11.40 5.96
CA VAL A 35 -18.75 -10.83 7.10
C VAL A 35 -20.26 -10.76 6.81
N PRO A 36 -21.13 -11.24 7.72
CA PRO A 36 -22.58 -11.07 7.60
C PRO A 36 -22.96 -9.59 7.41
N GLY A 37 -23.69 -9.28 6.35
CA GLY A 37 -24.03 -7.90 5.99
C GLY A 37 -22.86 -7.08 5.42
N GLY A 38 -21.66 -7.64 5.31
CA GLY A 38 -20.46 -7.00 4.77
C GLY A 38 -20.58 -6.59 3.31
N SER A 39 -21.36 -7.30 2.49
CA SER A 39 -21.65 -6.90 1.10
C SER A 39 -22.36 -5.54 1.00
N SER A 40 -23.12 -5.18 2.03
CA SER A 40 -23.81 -3.88 2.15
C SER A 40 -22.98 -2.80 2.86
N SER A 41 -21.73 -3.11 3.23
CA SER A 41 -20.87 -2.15 3.92
C SER A 41 -20.22 -1.15 2.96
N THR A 42 -20.22 0.12 3.37
CA THR A 42 -19.63 1.22 2.60
C THR A 42 -18.29 1.61 3.24
N PHE A 43 -17.24 1.68 2.44
CA PHE A 43 -15.92 2.13 2.87
C PHE A 43 -15.62 3.49 2.21
N ASN A 44 -15.68 4.55 3.00
CA ASN A 44 -15.33 5.90 2.59
C ASN A 44 -13.84 6.12 2.86
N ILE A 45 -13.00 5.81 1.89
CA ILE A 45 -11.55 5.93 2.00
C ILE A 45 -11.13 7.34 1.58
N ARG A 46 -10.45 8.06 2.46
CA ARG A 46 -9.84 9.36 2.15
C ARG A 46 -8.33 9.22 2.15
N TRP A 47 -7.72 9.43 0.99
CA TRP A 47 -6.27 9.36 0.84
C TRP A 47 -5.66 10.73 1.11
N HIS A 48 -4.73 10.76 2.05
CA HIS A 48 -3.95 11.94 2.40
C HIS A 48 -2.49 11.67 2.03
N ALA A 49 -1.92 12.57 1.24
CA ALA A 49 -0.49 12.52 0.95
C ALA A 49 0.29 12.87 2.22
N TYR A 50 1.34 12.10 2.48
CA TYR A 50 2.35 12.42 3.48
C TYR A 50 3.70 12.32 2.82
N ARG A 51 4.61 13.19 3.24
CA ARG A 51 5.97 13.24 2.72
C ARG A 51 6.89 12.77 3.84
N LEU A 52 7.53 11.62 3.69
CA LEU A 52 8.55 11.07 4.60
C LEU A 52 9.92 11.77 4.45
N ASP A 53 9.92 13.01 3.93
CA ASP A 53 11.03 13.92 3.69
C ASP A 53 11.88 13.79 2.41
N ILE A 54 12.58 14.89 2.17
CA ILE A 54 13.07 15.45 0.91
C ILE A 54 14.32 14.71 0.44
N ILE A 55 14.19 13.49 -0.05
CA ILE A 55 15.19 13.04 -1.02
C ILE A 55 14.94 13.91 -2.25
N GLN A 56 15.70 15.01 -2.40
CA GLN A 56 15.86 15.65 -3.69
C GLN A 56 16.59 14.63 -4.56
N LEU A 57 15.85 13.66 -5.10
CA LEU A 57 16.32 12.92 -6.25
C LEU A 57 16.35 13.96 -7.36
N THR A 58 17.53 14.55 -7.56
CA THR A 58 17.78 15.51 -8.65
C THR A 58 17.51 14.86 -10.00
N GLU A 59 17.46 13.52 -10.04
CA GLU A 59 17.20 12.69 -11.20
C GLU A 59 16.08 11.68 -10.91
N SER A 60 15.29 11.33 -11.92
CA SER A 60 14.25 10.30 -11.84
C SER A 60 14.89 8.90 -11.70
N ALA A 61 14.59 8.17 -10.63
CA ALA A 61 14.99 6.76 -10.49
C ALA A 61 13.79 5.82 -10.58
N LEU A 62 14.05 4.56 -10.94
CA LEU A 62 13.02 3.54 -10.92
C LEU A 62 12.67 3.16 -9.47
N VAL A 63 11.39 2.85 -9.24
CA VAL A 63 10.89 2.40 -7.92
C VAL A 63 11.65 1.16 -7.44
N THR A 64 12.11 0.31 -8.34
CA THR A 64 12.95 -0.86 -8.03
C THR A 64 14.28 -0.47 -7.41
N ASP A 65 14.91 0.59 -7.90
CA ASP A 65 16.24 1.01 -7.47
C ASP A 65 16.18 1.66 -6.09
N ILE A 66 15.13 2.44 -5.84
CA ILE A 66 14.81 2.97 -4.50
C ILE A 66 14.56 1.82 -3.52
N ALA A 67 13.81 0.79 -3.93
CA ALA A 67 13.56 -0.36 -3.08
C ALA A 67 14.84 -1.16 -2.79
N VAL A 68 15.78 -1.27 -3.74
CA VAL A 68 17.10 -1.90 -3.51
C VAL A 68 17.92 -1.06 -2.53
N LEU A 69 17.96 0.26 -2.70
CA LEU A 69 18.70 1.17 -1.83
C LEU A 69 18.22 1.10 -0.37
N GLU A 70 16.90 1.15 -0.17
CA GLU A 70 16.30 1.20 1.17
C GLU A 70 16.30 -0.16 1.89
N PHE A 71 16.14 -1.27 1.16
CA PHE A 71 15.94 -2.59 1.78
C PHE A 71 17.02 -3.63 1.47
N GLY A 72 17.94 -3.34 0.55
CA GLY A 72 18.92 -4.29 0.03
C GLY A 72 18.34 -5.21 -1.05
N ALA A 73 19.17 -5.54 -2.05
CA ALA A 73 18.78 -6.38 -3.20
C ALA A 73 18.27 -7.77 -2.78
N ASP A 74 18.86 -8.35 -1.73
CA ASP A 74 18.53 -9.70 -1.23
C ASP A 74 17.08 -9.81 -0.76
N ARG A 75 16.46 -8.71 -0.34
CA ARG A 75 15.06 -8.70 0.12
C ARG A 75 14.05 -8.60 -1.02
N LEU A 76 14.48 -8.25 -2.23
CA LEU A 76 13.62 -8.13 -3.42
C LEU A 76 13.61 -9.41 -4.28
N THR A 77 14.71 -10.17 -4.27
CA THR A 77 14.85 -11.42 -5.04
C THR A 77 13.98 -12.57 -4.51
N SER A 78 13.56 -12.50 -3.24
CA SER A 78 12.74 -13.54 -2.59
C SER A 78 11.33 -13.71 -3.21
N LYS A 79 10.87 -12.80 -4.08
CA LYS A 79 9.57 -12.93 -4.78
C LYS A 79 9.64 -13.48 -6.21
N ARG A 80 10.81 -13.87 -6.70
CA ARG A 80 10.97 -14.43 -8.06
C ARG A 80 11.38 -15.90 -8.03
N ALA A 81 10.82 -16.69 -7.10
CA ALA A 81 10.84 -18.14 -7.24
C ALA A 81 9.62 -18.55 -8.10
N PRO A 82 9.80 -19.23 -9.25
CA PRO A 82 8.69 -19.87 -9.94
C PRO A 82 8.23 -21.04 -9.07
N GLY A 83 7.01 -20.92 -8.54
CA GLY A 83 6.24 -22.01 -7.94
C GLY A 83 4.94 -22.15 -8.70
#